data_AF-A0A3R6DDZ5-F1
#
_entry.id   AF-A0A3R6DDZ5-F1
#
_cell.length_a   1.000
_cell.length_b   1.000
_cell.length_c   1.000
_cell.angle_alpha   90.00
_cell.angle_beta   90.00
_cell.angle_gamma   90.00
#
_symmetry.space_group_name_H-M   'P 1'
#
loop_
_entity.id
_entity.type
_entity.pdbx_description
1 polymer ?
#
loop_
_entity_poly.entity_id
_entity_poly.type
_entity_poly.pdbx_seq_one_letter_code
_entity_poly.pdbx_strand_id
1 'polypeptide(L)'
;MKKKIVTILLISSLALTACGSNNQVQSSSAPSTQTAEEADTQGTENDISELNAIGDIDVDKNLFDVTITVPADLVGDTTQEELDAKAADSDIHSITLNDDGSATYVMSKSQHKKMMQELADNINSTLSDMVGSEDYPNFTDIKANSDFTNFTVTTTSTELDLTDSISIMGFYMYGGMYAIFNGSDVGNIHVDFVNADSGEIINSADSSDMATDNTENQ
;
A
#
# COMPACT_ATOMS: atom_id res chain seq x y z
N MET A 1 34.12 6.70 23.21
CA MET A 1 34.02 8.11 23.65
C MET A 1 32.97 8.79 22.79
N LYS A 2 31.93 9.34 23.42
CA LYS A 2 30.77 9.97 22.77
C LYS A 2 31.11 11.42 22.47
N LYS A 3 30.87 11.91 21.25
CA LYS A 3 30.66 13.34 20.98
C LYS A 3 29.57 13.50 19.93
N LYS A 4 28.37 13.82 20.42
CA LYS A 4 27.24 14.33 19.64
C LYS A 4 27.53 15.80 19.33
N ILE A 5 27.36 16.24 18.09
CA ILE A 5 27.30 17.66 17.74
C ILE A 5 25.87 17.94 17.29
N VAL A 6 25.15 18.62 18.18
CA VAL A 6 23.85 19.22 17.97
C VAL A 6 24.12 20.68 17.62
N THR A 7 23.66 21.14 16.46
CA THR A 7 23.64 22.58 16.14
C THR A 7 22.20 22.99 15.88
N ILE A 8 21.62 23.63 16.90
CA ILE A 8 20.38 24.41 16.86
C ILE A 8 20.74 25.83 16.41
N LEU A 9 20.01 26.38 15.44
CA LEU A 9 20.06 27.80 15.07
C LEU A 9 18.67 28.19 14.50
N LEU A 10 17.70 28.54 15.34
CA LEU A 10 17.35 29.88 15.86
C LEU A 10 16.81 30.89 14.81
N ILE A 11 15.50 30.77 14.55
CA ILE A 11 14.44 31.78 14.36
C ILE A 11 14.82 33.17 13.80
N SER A 12 14.16 33.57 12.70
CA SER A 12 13.70 34.96 12.51
C SER A 12 12.43 34.99 11.64
N SER A 13 11.35 35.47 12.24
CA SER A 13 10.03 35.75 11.66
C SER A 13 9.87 37.26 11.43
N LEU A 14 9.32 37.70 10.29
CA LEU A 14 8.72 39.04 10.01
C LEU A 14 8.13 38.96 8.56
N ALA A 15 6.97 39.47 8.14
CA ALA A 15 5.77 40.03 8.75
C ALA A 15 4.66 40.18 7.66
N LEU A 16 3.40 40.07 8.10
CA LEU A 16 2.15 40.79 7.73
C LEU A 16 2.01 41.51 6.36
N THR A 17 0.99 41.10 5.60
CA THR A 17 0.04 41.97 4.85
C THR A 17 -1.35 41.30 5.00
N ALA A 18 -2.44 41.84 5.53
CA ALA A 18 -3.08 43.15 5.68
C ALA A 18 -4.03 43.56 4.51
N CYS A 19 -5.31 43.74 4.89
CA CYS A 19 -6.48 44.30 4.17
C CYS A 19 -7.13 43.39 3.11
N GLY A 20 -8.43 43.05 3.12
CA GLY A 20 -9.59 43.58 3.84
C GLY A 20 -10.47 44.46 2.95
N SER A 21 -11.65 43.98 2.53
CA SER A 21 -12.95 44.70 2.61
C SER A 21 -14.08 44.02 1.83
N ASN A 22 -15.26 44.20 2.41
CA ASN A 22 -16.54 43.57 2.20
C ASN A 22 -17.49 44.47 1.39
N ASN A 23 -18.26 43.90 0.46
CA ASN A 23 -19.57 44.38 -0.02
C ASN A 23 -20.22 43.20 -0.78
N GLN A 24 -21.32 42.54 -0.36
CA GLN A 24 -22.73 43.02 -0.25
C GLN A 24 -23.14 43.75 -1.55
N VAL A 25 -24.19 43.42 -2.31
CA VAL A 25 -25.43 42.64 -2.15
C VAL A 25 -25.95 42.37 -3.59
N GLN A 26 -26.78 41.34 -3.81
CA GLN A 26 -28.13 41.42 -4.42
C GLN A 26 -28.60 39.99 -4.75
N SER A 27 -29.30 39.34 -3.83
CA SER A 27 -30.78 39.33 -3.69
C SER A 27 -31.53 38.86 -4.93
N SER A 28 -32.24 37.74 -4.80
CA SER A 28 -33.71 37.70 -4.67
C SER A 28 -34.12 36.22 -4.46
N SER A 29 -34.49 35.84 -3.23
CA SER A 29 -35.88 35.66 -2.72
C SER A 29 -36.40 34.23 -2.96
N ALA A 30 -36.40 33.31 -1.98
CA ALA A 30 -37.31 33.16 -0.81
C ALA A 30 -38.74 32.68 -1.20
N PRO A 31 -39.61 32.17 -0.30
CA PRO A 31 -39.47 31.57 1.05
C PRO A 31 -40.28 30.24 1.18
N SER A 32 -40.22 29.42 2.24
CA SER A 32 -40.97 29.60 3.52
C SER A 32 -40.66 28.40 4.44
N THR A 33 -40.08 28.61 5.63
CA THR A 33 -40.74 28.71 6.98
C THR A 33 -40.92 27.32 7.64
N GLN A 34 -40.00 26.90 8.53
CA GLN A 34 -40.03 27.08 10.01
C GLN A 34 -41.30 26.56 10.68
N THR A 35 -41.17 25.57 11.56
CA THR A 35 -41.11 25.76 13.03
C THR A 35 -41.15 24.42 13.76
N ALA A 36 -40.39 24.37 14.85
CA ALA A 36 -40.19 23.29 15.80
C ALA A 36 -41.44 22.93 16.62
N GLU A 37 -41.47 21.71 17.17
CA GLU A 37 -41.79 21.51 18.58
C GLU A 37 -41.29 20.13 19.08
N GLU A 38 -40.86 20.13 20.34
CA GLU A 38 -40.39 19.00 21.15
C GLU A 38 -41.50 18.00 21.47
N ALA A 39 -41.14 16.73 21.70
CA ALA A 39 -41.81 15.87 22.67
C ALA A 39 -40.90 14.72 23.14
N ASP A 40 -40.67 14.76 24.45
CA ASP A 40 -40.20 13.76 25.40
C ASP A 40 -40.73 12.32 25.18
N THR A 41 -39.86 11.31 25.34
CA THR A 41 -40.20 10.04 26.01
C THR A 41 -38.93 9.37 26.53
N GLN A 42 -38.60 9.67 27.78
CA GLN A 42 -38.35 8.71 28.88
C GLN A 42 -38.02 7.23 28.55
N GLY A 43 -36.78 6.83 28.86
CA GLY A 43 -36.44 5.65 29.67
C GLY A 43 -36.64 4.23 29.13
N THR A 44 -35.52 3.58 28.78
CA THR A 44 -35.22 2.19 29.18
C THR A 44 -33.71 2.05 29.41
N GLU A 45 -33.26 2.38 30.62
CA GLU A 45 -32.16 1.64 31.25
C GLU A 45 -32.73 0.27 31.64
N ASN A 46 -32.05 -0.80 31.20
CA ASN A 46 -32.28 -2.25 31.35
C ASN A 46 -32.15 -2.83 29.93
N ASP A 47 -31.04 -3.42 29.49
CA ASP A 47 -30.44 -4.58 30.13
C ASP A 47 -29.06 -4.88 29.51
N ILE A 48 -28.03 -4.14 29.93
CA ILE A 48 -26.62 -4.47 29.66
C ILE A 48 -26.03 -5.37 30.75
N SER A 49 -26.87 -5.86 31.67
CA SER A 49 -26.46 -6.74 32.77
C SER A 49 -26.53 -8.22 32.38
N GLU A 50 -27.33 -8.59 31.37
CA GLU A 50 -27.39 -9.97 30.84
C GLU A 50 -26.23 -10.35 29.90
N LEU A 51 -25.41 -9.41 29.42
CA LEU A 51 -24.20 -9.72 28.64
C LEU A 51 -23.03 -10.23 29.50
N ASN A 52 -23.09 -10.05 30.82
CA ASN A 52 -22.08 -10.59 31.76
C ASN A 52 -22.29 -12.08 32.08
N ALA A 53 -23.34 -12.71 31.54
CA ALA A 53 -23.63 -14.14 31.69
C ALA A 53 -23.19 -14.98 30.47
N ILE A 54 -22.61 -14.36 29.45
CA ILE A 54 -21.96 -15.09 28.37
C ILE A 54 -20.58 -15.47 28.88
N GLY A 55 -20.49 -16.68 29.44
CA GLY A 55 -19.23 -17.28 29.86
C GLY A 55 -18.18 -17.13 28.76
N ASP A 56 -16.97 -16.81 29.20
CA ASP A 56 -15.70 -16.78 28.46
C ASP A 56 -15.86 -17.34 27.04
N ILE A 57 -16.25 -16.49 26.08
CA ILE A 57 -16.21 -16.88 24.68
C ILE A 57 -14.72 -16.92 24.38
N ASP A 58 -14.14 -18.11 24.56
CA ASP A 58 -12.86 -18.47 23.97
C ASP A 58 -13.09 -18.52 22.46
N VAL A 59 -13.14 -17.33 21.85
CA VAL A 59 -13.21 -17.20 20.40
C VAL A 59 -11.91 -17.79 19.92
N ASP A 60 -11.97 -18.96 19.27
CA ASP A 60 -10.79 -19.62 18.70
C ASP A 60 -10.00 -18.56 17.93
N LYS A 61 -8.83 -18.20 18.45
CA LYS A 61 -8.04 -17.06 17.97
C LYS A 61 -7.72 -17.21 16.48
N ASN A 62 -7.73 -18.45 15.99
CA ASN A 62 -7.49 -18.81 14.59
C ASN A 62 -8.64 -18.44 13.65
N LEU A 63 -9.87 -18.21 14.14
CA LEU A 63 -11.02 -17.86 13.29
C LEU A 63 -10.84 -16.51 12.58
N PHE A 64 -9.96 -15.65 13.10
CA PHE A 64 -9.69 -14.33 12.53
C PHE A 64 -8.32 -14.21 11.87
N ASP A 65 -7.60 -15.31 11.70
CA ASP A 65 -6.28 -15.29 11.09
C ASP A 65 -6.35 -15.07 9.58
N VAL A 66 -5.23 -14.59 9.06
CA VAL A 66 -4.94 -14.53 7.63
C VAL A 66 -3.97 -15.65 7.31
N THR A 67 -4.32 -16.42 6.28
CA THR A 67 -3.46 -17.46 5.71
C THR A 67 -2.96 -17.00 4.35
N ILE A 68 -1.65 -16.96 4.17
CA ILE A 68 -1.01 -16.66 2.88
C ILE A 68 -0.08 -17.80 2.48
N THR A 69 0.03 -18.08 1.19
CA THR A 69 0.98 -19.08 0.66
C THR A 69 2.00 -18.37 -0.21
N VAL A 70 3.25 -18.42 0.23
CA VAL A 70 4.40 -17.84 -0.47
C VAL A 70 4.98 -18.91 -1.40
N PRO A 71 5.04 -18.68 -2.73
CA PRO A 71 5.58 -19.64 -3.69
C PRO A 71 7.03 -20.05 -3.41
N ALA A 72 7.41 -21.26 -3.83
CA ALA A 72 8.75 -21.82 -3.60
C ALA A 72 9.88 -20.90 -4.08
N ASP A 73 9.70 -20.24 -5.23
CA ASP A 73 10.68 -19.31 -5.81
C ASP A 73 11.02 -18.13 -4.88
N LEU A 74 10.10 -17.75 -3.99
CA LEU A 74 10.29 -16.69 -3.00
C LEU A 74 10.73 -17.21 -1.63
N VAL A 75 10.39 -18.45 -1.30
CA VAL A 75 10.82 -19.10 -0.05
C VAL A 75 12.31 -19.42 -0.08
N GLY A 76 12.79 -19.91 -1.23
CA GLY A 76 14.18 -20.35 -1.42
C GLY A 76 14.54 -21.59 -0.60
N ASP A 77 15.84 -21.88 -0.50
CA ASP A 77 16.34 -23.02 0.27
C ASP A 77 16.21 -22.73 1.78
N THR A 78 15.25 -23.38 2.43
CA THR A 78 15.06 -23.30 3.88
C THR A 78 14.55 -24.63 4.44
N THR A 79 14.55 -24.76 5.76
CA THR A 79 14.01 -25.92 6.46
C THR A 79 12.82 -25.54 7.34
N GLN A 80 11.97 -26.52 7.66
CA GLN A 80 10.86 -26.30 8.60
C GLN A 80 11.35 -25.75 9.95
N GLU A 81 12.51 -26.20 10.44
CA GLU A 81 13.09 -25.73 11.71
C GLU A 81 13.43 -24.22 11.67
N GLU A 82 13.96 -23.73 10.54
CA GLU A 82 14.24 -22.31 10.36
C GLU A 82 12.97 -21.46 10.25
N LEU A 83 11.93 -22.01 9.63
CA LEU A 83 10.62 -21.34 9.53
C LEU A 83 9.92 -21.29 10.89
N ASP A 84 9.98 -22.36 11.68
CA ASP A 84 9.44 -22.40 13.05
C ASP A 84 10.14 -21.37 13.94
N ALA A 85 11.46 -21.21 13.78
CA ALA A 85 12.21 -20.18 14.49
C ALA A 85 11.75 -18.75 14.12
N LYS A 86 11.43 -18.49 12.84
CA LYS A 86 10.88 -17.19 12.40
C LYS A 86 9.48 -16.92 12.96
N ALA A 87 8.64 -17.95 13.05
CA ALA A 87 7.30 -17.83 13.64
C ALA A 87 7.38 -17.41 15.12
N ALA A 88 8.38 -17.89 15.86
CA ALA A 88 8.54 -17.60 17.28
C ALA A 88 8.88 -16.13 17.63
N ASP A 89 9.47 -15.38 16.69
CA ASP A 89 9.90 -13.99 16.89
C ASP A 89 8.83 -12.94 16.53
N SER A 90 7.62 -13.36 16.19
CA SER A 90 6.56 -12.48 15.68
C SER A 90 5.14 -12.93 16.06
N ASP A 91 4.13 -12.09 15.81
CA ASP A 91 2.69 -12.45 15.92
C ASP A 91 2.23 -13.36 14.75
N ILE A 92 3.12 -14.26 14.31
CA ILE A 92 2.87 -15.32 13.33
C ILE A 92 2.60 -16.60 14.11
N HIS A 93 1.43 -17.20 13.92
CA HIS A 93 1.01 -18.39 14.65
C HIS A 93 1.71 -19.65 14.13
N SER A 94 1.88 -19.76 12.81
CA SER A 94 2.62 -20.87 12.21
C SER A 94 3.16 -20.52 10.82
N ILE A 95 4.22 -21.23 10.43
CA ILE A 95 4.71 -21.27 9.05
C ILE A 95 4.92 -22.74 8.71
N THR A 96 4.36 -23.21 7.59
CA THR A 96 4.45 -24.61 7.16
C THR A 96 5.11 -24.68 5.80
N LEU A 97 6.23 -25.40 5.71
CA LEU A 97 6.86 -25.74 4.43
C LEU A 97 6.05 -26.85 3.77
N ASN A 98 5.61 -26.61 2.54
CA ASN A 98 4.81 -27.54 1.75
C ASN A 98 5.72 -28.43 0.88
N ASP A 99 5.18 -29.56 0.40
CA ASP A 99 5.92 -30.54 -0.42
C ASP A 99 6.40 -29.97 -1.77
N ASP A 100 5.73 -28.93 -2.28
CA ASP A 100 6.09 -28.22 -3.51
C ASP A 100 7.15 -27.13 -3.30
N GLY A 101 7.66 -26.97 -2.07
CA GLY A 101 8.64 -25.96 -1.68
C GLY A 101 8.04 -24.60 -1.32
N SER A 102 6.73 -24.39 -1.50
CA SER A 102 6.06 -23.18 -1.01
C SER A 102 5.94 -23.19 0.52
N ALA A 103 5.65 -22.04 1.12
CA ALA A 103 5.43 -21.93 2.55
C ALA A 103 4.11 -21.24 2.88
N THR A 104 3.31 -21.86 3.74
CA THR A 104 2.02 -21.32 4.21
C THR A 104 2.20 -20.64 5.55
N TYR A 105 1.88 -19.35 5.64
CA TYR A 105 1.96 -18.54 6.85
C TYR A 105 0.56 -18.33 7.40
N VAL A 106 0.39 -18.50 8.72
CA VAL A 106 -0.83 -18.17 9.47
C VAL A 106 -0.48 -17.13 10.50
N MET A 107 -1.16 -15.98 10.45
CA MET A 107 -0.89 -14.86 11.34
C MET A 107 -2.15 -14.05 11.65
N SER A 108 -2.09 -13.25 12.71
CA SER A 108 -3.19 -12.34 13.03
C SER A 108 -3.40 -11.28 11.93
N LYS A 109 -4.63 -10.79 11.76
CA LYS A 109 -4.94 -9.66 10.84
C LYS A 109 -4.11 -8.41 11.11
N SER A 110 -3.80 -8.11 12.36
CA SER A 110 -2.95 -6.96 12.72
C SER A 110 -1.51 -7.15 12.23
N GLN A 111 -0.97 -8.36 12.36
CA GLN A 111 0.36 -8.69 11.88
C GLN A 111 0.43 -8.65 10.36
N HIS A 112 -0.57 -9.22 9.68
CA HIS A 112 -0.68 -9.14 8.22
C HIS A 112 -0.74 -7.69 7.74
N LYS A 113 -1.60 -6.85 8.35
CA LYS A 113 -1.68 -5.43 8.01
C LYS A 113 -0.36 -4.68 8.21
N LYS A 114 0.37 -4.97 9.30
CA LYS A 114 1.69 -4.39 9.56
C LYS A 114 2.70 -4.81 8.49
N MET A 115 2.76 -6.11 8.17
CA MET A 115 3.62 -6.64 7.10
C MET A 115 3.32 -5.96 5.76
N MET A 116 2.04 -5.81 5.40
CA MET A 116 1.64 -5.15 4.15
C MET A 116 2.00 -3.66 4.12
N GLN A 117 1.93 -2.96 5.26
CA GLN A 117 2.36 -1.58 5.35
C GLN A 117 3.88 -1.45 5.17
N GLU A 118 4.66 -2.29 5.85
CA GLU A 118 6.13 -2.30 5.73
C GLU A 118 6.57 -2.64 4.29
N LEU A 119 5.87 -3.57 3.63
CA LEU A 119 6.11 -3.91 2.23
C LEU A 119 5.79 -2.73 1.30
N ALA A 120 4.62 -2.09 1.47
CA ALA A 120 4.25 -0.90 0.69
C ALA A 120 5.25 0.24 0.87
N ASP A 121 5.70 0.50 2.11
CA ASP A 121 6.68 1.53 2.42
C ASP A 121 8.03 1.23 1.74
N ASN A 122 8.48 -0.04 1.74
CA ASN A 122 9.70 -0.45 1.06
C ASN A 122 9.61 -0.31 -0.47
N ILE A 123 8.49 -0.73 -1.08
CA ILE A 123 8.28 -0.55 -2.52
C ILE A 123 8.31 0.93 -2.85
N ASN A 124 7.52 1.76 -2.16
CA ASN A 124 7.48 3.21 -2.40
C ASN A 124 8.84 3.89 -2.20
N SER A 125 9.63 3.47 -1.20
CA SER A 125 11.00 3.97 -1.03
C SER A 125 11.86 3.63 -2.24
N THR A 126 11.78 2.39 -2.72
CA THR A 126 12.55 1.94 -3.90
C THR A 126 12.14 2.70 -5.15
N LEU A 127 10.83 2.91 -5.38
CA LEU A 127 10.34 3.73 -6.49
C LEU A 127 10.87 5.17 -6.41
N SER A 128 10.89 5.77 -5.20
CA SER A 128 11.46 7.09 -5.00
C SER A 128 12.96 7.14 -5.24
N ASP A 129 13.70 6.09 -4.87
CA ASP A 129 15.15 6.01 -5.06
C ASP A 129 15.55 5.83 -6.54
N MET A 130 14.64 5.32 -7.37
CA MET A 130 14.85 5.24 -8.83
C MET A 130 14.78 6.61 -9.51
N VAL A 131 14.01 7.56 -8.98
CA VAL A 131 13.80 8.87 -9.62
C VAL A 131 15.11 9.66 -9.67
N GLY A 132 15.58 9.92 -10.89
CA GLY A 132 16.83 10.66 -11.13
C GLY A 132 18.09 9.95 -10.63
N SER A 133 18.04 8.63 -10.45
CA SER A 133 19.21 7.84 -10.07
C SER A 133 20.25 7.77 -11.19
N GLU A 134 21.44 7.24 -10.89
CA GLU A 134 22.48 7.05 -11.92
C GLU A 134 22.02 6.11 -13.06
N ASP A 135 21.22 5.10 -12.73
CA ASP A 135 20.68 4.13 -13.68
C ASP A 135 19.46 4.67 -14.44
N TYR A 136 18.68 5.56 -13.82
CA TYR A 136 17.45 6.13 -14.40
C TYR A 136 17.44 7.68 -14.35
N PRO A 137 18.40 8.35 -15.02
CA PRO A 137 18.56 9.80 -14.93
C PRO A 137 17.38 10.58 -15.54
N ASN A 138 16.60 9.95 -16.41
CA ASN A 138 15.45 10.56 -17.09
C ASN A 138 14.13 10.40 -16.33
N PHE A 139 14.08 9.56 -15.28
CA PHE A 139 12.85 9.39 -14.49
C PHE A 139 12.67 10.61 -13.59
N THR A 140 11.50 11.23 -13.70
CA THR A 140 11.14 12.47 -12.98
C THR A 140 10.11 12.25 -11.88
N ASP A 141 9.29 11.21 -12.01
CA ASP A 141 8.31 10.80 -11.01
C ASP A 141 7.94 9.33 -11.26
N ILE A 142 7.63 8.59 -10.20
CA ILE A 142 7.05 7.25 -10.29
C ILE A 142 5.91 7.17 -9.31
N LYS A 143 4.72 6.82 -9.81
CA LYS A 143 3.52 6.63 -9.00
C LYS A 143 3.01 5.21 -9.13
N ALA A 144 2.46 4.69 -8.04
CA ALA A 144 1.72 3.43 -8.04
C ALA A 144 0.35 3.63 -7.39
N ASN A 145 -0.62 2.81 -7.77
CA ASN A 145 -1.86 2.68 -7.01
C ASN A 145 -1.65 1.84 -5.73
N SER A 146 -2.64 1.82 -4.85
CA SER A 146 -2.47 1.27 -3.48
C SER A 146 -2.18 -0.23 -3.40
N ASP A 147 -2.55 -0.99 -4.43
CA ASP A 147 -2.32 -2.43 -4.54
C ASP A 147 -1.18 -2.77 -5.52
N PHE A 148 -0.48 -1.77 -6.02
CA PHE A 148 0.66 -1.91 -6.94
C PHE A 148 0.35 -2.70 -8.22
N THR A 149 -0.88 -2.65 -8.71
CA THR A 149 -1.24 -3.23 -10.02
C THR A 149 -1.08 -2.24 -11.17
N ASN A 150 -0.89 -0.95 -10.90
CA ASN A 150 -0.68 0.09 -11.90
C ASN A 150 0.48 0.98 -11.47
N PHE A 151 1.44 1.14 -12.38
CA PHE A 151 2.56 2.05 -12.23
C PHE A 151 2.54 3.09 -13.35
N THR A 152 2.91 4.32 -13.02
CA THR A 152 3.12 5.38 -13.99
C THR A 152 4.48 5.99 -13.76
N VAL A 153 5.38 5.84 -14.73
CA VAL A 153 6.70 6.45 -14.76
C VAL A 153 6.63 7.70 -15.61
N THR A 154 6.92 8.86 -15.03
CA THR A 154 7.05 10.11 -15.79
C THR A 154 8.51 10.32 -16.16
N THR A 155 8.82 10.48 -17.45
CA THR A 155 10.19 10.55 -17.95
C THR A 155 10.40 11.71 -18.93
N THR A 156 11.61 12.27 -18.97
CA THR A 156 12.02 13.22 -20.02
C THR A 156 12.35 12.54 -21.35
N SER A 157 12.48 11.22 -21.37
CA SER A 157 12.74 10.45 -22.59
C SER A 157 11.56 10.55 -23.58
N THR A 158 11.84 10.49 -24.88
CA THR A 158 10.82 10.40 -25.93
C THR A 158 10.56 8.96 -26.38
N GLU A 159 11.48 8.06 -26.07
CA GLU A 159 11.41 6.61 -26.32
C GLU A 159 12.13 5.88 -25.18
N LEU A 160 11.77 4.63 -24.88
CA LEU A 160 12.44 3.84 -23.86
C LEU A 160 13.74 3.26 -24.40
N ASP A 161 14.81 3.38 -23.61
CA ASP A 161 16.02 2.61 -23.86
C ASP A 161 15.92 1.19 -23.25
N LEU A 162 17.02 0.43 -23.33
CA LEU A 162 17.06 -0.93 -22.80
C LEU A 162 16.90 -0.96 -21.28
N THR A 163 17.49 0.00 -20.56
CA THR A 163 17.44 0.07 -19.10
C THR A 163 16.03 0.43 -18.64
N ASP A 164 15.41 1.42 -19.28
CA ASP A 164 14.02 1.79 -19.06
C ASP A 164 13.09 0.59 -19.30
N SER A 165 13.32 -0.16 -20.39
CA SER A 165 12.53 -1.36 -20.71
C SER A 165 12.70 -2.48 -19.69
N ILE A 166 13.90 -2.66 -19.13
CA ILE A 166 14.16 -3.66 -18.08
C ILE A 166 13.44 -3.29 -16.77
N SER A 167 13.28 -2.00 -16.48
CA SER A 167 12.58 -1.55 -15.26
C SER A 167 11.12 -2.03 -15.19
N ILE A 168 10.47 -2.25 -16.34
CA ILE A 168 9.11 -2.82 -16.45
C ILE A 168 9.01 -4.14 -15.67
N MET A 169 9.99 -5.02 -15.83
CA MET A 169 10.02 -6.32 -15.13
C MET A 169 10.17 -6.14 -13.62
N GLY A 170 10.90 -5.11 -13.19
CA GLY A 170 11.00 -4.73 -11.78
C GLY A 170 9.63 -4.35 -11.21
N PHE A 171 8.85 -3.53 -11.93
CA PHE A 171 7.50 -3.15 -11.50
C PHE A 171 6.54 -4.35 -11.45
N TYR A 172 6.61 -5.27 -12.41
CA TYR A 172 5.86 -6.52 -12.36
C TYR A 172 6.22 -7.36 -11.13
N MET A 173 7.51 -7.43 -10.78
CA MET A 173 7.95 -8.13 -9.58
C MET A 173 7.42 -7.47 -8.31
N TYR A 174 7.41 -6.14 -8.22
CA TYR A 174 6.87 -5.43 -7.06
C TYR A 174 5.37 -5.65 -6.88
N GLY A 175 4.58 -5.50 -7.95
CA GLY A 175 3.14 -5.74 -7.90
C GLY A 175 2.80 -7.20 -7.60
N GLY A 176 3.52 -8.14 -8.21
CA GLY A 176 3.30 -9.58 -7.98
C GLY A 176 3.63 -10.00 -6.55
N MET A 177 4.75 -9.52 -6.02
CA MET A 177 5.13 -9.71 -4.63
C MET A 177 4.06 -9.15 -3.67
N TYR A 178 3.58 -7.94 -3.93
CA TYR A 178 2.54 -7.32 -3.11
C TYR A 178 1.26 -8.15 -3.12
N ALA A 179 0.80 -8.60 -4.29
CA ALA A 179 -0.39 -9.44 -4.42
C ALA A 179 -0.27 -10.76 -3.65
N ILE A 180 0.87 -11.46 -3.74
CA ILE A 180 1.16 -12.70 -3.02
C ILE A 180 1.03 -12.50 -1.51
N PHE A 181 1.72 -11.50 -0.96
CA PHE A 181 1.68 -11.25 0.49
C PHE A 181 0.34 -10.68 0.96
N ASN A 182 -0.40 -10.00 0.08
CA ASN A 182 -1.77 -9.58 0.36
C ASN A 182 -2.77 -10.77 0.37
N GLY A 183 -2.37 -11.95 -0.11
CA GLY A 183 -3.25 -13.11 -0.28
C GLY A 183 -4.26 -12.92 -1.41
N SER A 184 -3.95 -12.10 -2.40
CA SER A 184 -4.76 -11.87 -3.59
C SER A 184 -4.19 -12.60 -4.79
N ASP A 185 -5.02 -12.89 -5.80
CA ASP A 185 -4.51 -13.41 -7.07
C ASP A 185 -3.58 -12.37 -7.70
N VAL A 186 -2.44 -12.84 -8.24
CA VAL A 186 -1.55 -12.01 -9.04
C VAL A 186 -2.26 -11.70 -10.36
N GLY A 187 -2.98 -10.57 -10.37
CA GLY A 187 -3.66 -10.05 -11.54
C GLY A 187 -2.68 -9.48 -12.57
N ASN A 188 -3.23 -8.80 -13.58
CA ASN A 188 -2.41 -8.04 -14.51
C ASN A 188 -1.79 -6.83 -13.82
N ILE A 189 -0.50 -6.61 -14.06
CA ILE A 189 0.25 -5.43 -13.61
C ILE A 189 0.55 -4.59 -14.83
N HIS A 190 0.10 -3.34 -14.77
CA HIS A 190 0.20 -2.39 -15.86
C HIS A 190 1.26 -1.33 -15.57
N VAL A 191 2.05 -0.97 -16.58
CA VAL A 191 3.09 0.06 -16.48
C VAL A 191 2.96 1.01 -17.66
N ASP A 192 2.72 2.28 -17.35
CA ASP A 192 2.77 3.37 -18.32
C ASP A 192 4.03 4.21 -18.17
N PHE A 193 4.64 4.58 -19.30
CA PHE A 193 5.64 5.63 -19.38
C PHE A 193 5.03 6.87 -20.02
N VAL A 194 5.06 7.98 -19.31
CA VAL A 194 4.49 9.27 -19.72
C VAL A 194 5.61 10.27 -19.94
N ASN A 195 5.61 10.94 -21.09
CA ASN A 195 6.56 12.02 -21.33
C ASN A 195 6.22 13.24 -20.47
N ALA A 196 7.23 13.78 -19.76
CA ALA A 196 7.06 14.87 -18.80
C ALA A 196 6.60 16.19 -19.45
N ASP A 197 6.98 16.44 -20.70
CA ASP A 197 6.67 17.70 -21.39
C ASP A 197 5.30 17.67 -22.07
N SER A 198 4.96 16.58 -22.76
CA SER A 198 3.69 16.46 -23.50
C SER A 198 2.54 15.89 -22.67
N GLY A 199 2.85 15.10 -21.63
CA GLY A 199 1.87 14.32 -20.88
C GLY A 199 1.30 13.13 -21.67
N GLU A 200 1.90 12.79 -22.81
CA GLU A 200 1.47 11.64 -23.62
C GLU A 200 2.14 10.34 -23.13
N ILE A 201 1.41 9.22 -23.25
CA ILE A 201 1.95 7.88 -23.02
C ILE A 201 2.87 7.53 -24.20
N ILE A 202 4.15 7.32 -23.93
CA ILE A 202 5.15 6.93 -24.93
C ILE A 202 5.37 5.41 -24.97
N ASN A 203 5.02 4.71 -23.89
CA ASN A 203 5.05 3.26 -23.82
C ASN A 203 4.04 2.78 -22.78
N SER A 204 3.45 1.61 -23.03
CA SER A 204 2.48 0.97 -22.15
C SER A 204 2.72 -0.54 -22.22
N ALA A 205 2.75 -1.21 -21.07
CA ALA A 205 3.07 -2.62 -20.98
C ALA A 205 2.22 -3.32 -19.91
N ASP A 206 1.80 -4.55 -20.22
CA ASP A 206 1.00 -5.40 -19.34
C ASP A 206 1.73 -6.71 -19.03
N SER A 207 1.72 -7.13 -17.76
CA SER A 207 2.36 -8.37 -17.33
C SER A 207 1.71 -9.61 -17.97
N SER A 208 0.43 -9.52 -18.36
CA SER A 208 -0.26 -10.59 -19.07
C SER A 208 0.36 -10.91 -20.44
N ASP A 209 0.98 -9.94 -21.11
CA ASP A 209 1.54 -10.14 -22.44
C ASP A 209 2.73 -11.09 -22.39
N MET A 210 3.51 -11.04 -21.30
CA MET A 210 4.61 -11.98 -21.05
C MET A 210 4.14 -13.41 -20.83
N ALA A 211 2.92 -13.59 -20.30
CA ALA A 211 2.35 -14.92 -20.08
C ALA A 211 1.89 -15.57 -21.40
N THR A 212 1.50 -14.77 -22.40
CA THR A 212 1.00 -15.27 -23.68
C THR A 212 2.09 -15.76 -24.63
N ASP A 213 3.30 -15.18 -24.56
CA ASP A 213 4.43 -15.52 -25.44
C ASP A 213 4.97 -16.96 -25.21
N ASN A 214 4.65 -17.56 -24.06
CA ASN A 214 5.03 -18.93 -23.72
C ASN A 214 4.12 -20.01 -24.33
N THR A 215 3.05 -19.62 -25.06
CA THR A 215 2.07 -20.56 -25.63
C THR A 215 2.13 -20.72 -27.15
N GLU A 216 2.92 -19.92 -27.87
CA GLU A 216 3.02 -20.01 -29.34
C GLU A 216 4.20 -20.87 -29.84
N ASN A 217 5.01 -21.46 -28.94
CA ASN A 217 6.19 -22.24 -29.32
C ASN A 217 6.24 -23.68 -28.77
N GLN A 218 5.08 -24.29 -28.49
CA GLN A 218 4.95 -25.73 -28.19
C GLN A 218 4.13 -26.48 -29.25
#